data_AF-A0A534M133-F1
#
_entry.id   AF-A0A534M133-F1
#
_cell.length_a   1.000
_cell.length_b   1.000
_cell.length_c   1.000
_cell.angle_alpha   90.00
_cell.angle_beta   90.00
_cell.angle_gamma   90.00
#
_symmetry.space_group_name_H-M   'P 1'
#
loop_
_entity.id
_entity.type
_entity.pdbx_description
1 polymer ?
#
loop_
_entity_poly.entity_id
_entity_poly.type
_entity_poly.pdbx_seq_one_letter_code
_entity_poly.pdbx_strand_id
1 'polypeptide(L)'
;MRRPVGITVLGALVSLAALIMVLIGIASFFVGLAFLIPGTPISGTELVLNGILYFFIGVALGIAGGGLLMMRPWAWGVALIATLVTLVYLGYRVYERSNAGSGTTLTSLLTLGIVAIIFVYLLSASRAFRRSARSM
;
A
#
# COMPACT_ATOMS: atom_id res chain seq x y z
N MET A 1 -17.51 -23.44 -4.91
CA MET A 1 -17.61 -21.96 -4.90
C MET A 1 -16.54 -21.40 -5.83
N ARG A 2 -16.88 -20.70 -6.92
CA ARG A 2 -15.87 -20.02 -7.75
C ARG A 2 -15.34 -18.79 -6.99
N ARG A 3 -14.04 -18.74 -6.72
CA ARG A 3 -13.41 -17.54 -6.16
C ARG A 3 -13.56 -16.39 -7.16
N PRO A 4 -13.98 -15.17 -6.75
CA PRO A 4 -14.03 -14.03 -7.65
C PRO A 4 -12.61 -13.73 -8.14
N VAL A 5 -12.38 -13.80 -9.45
CA VAL A 5 -11.05 -13.59 -10.06
C VAL A 5 -10.44 -12.27 -9.62
N GLY A 6 -11.26 -11.22 -9.47
CA GLY A 6 -10.81 -9.91 -9.00
C GLY A 6 -10.21 -9.90 -7.58
N ILE A 7 -10.66 -10.77 -6.66
CA ILE A 7 -10.06 -10.87 -5.33
C ILE A 7 -8.69 -11.54 -5.40
N THR A 8 -8.55 -12.55 -6.25
CA THR A 8 -7.26 -13.22 -6.47
C THR A 8 -6.25 -12.25 -7.09
N VAL A 9 -6.68 -11.48 -8.10
CA VAL A 9 -5.83 -10.44 -8.73
C VAL A 9 -5.44 -9.38 -7.71
N LEU A 10 -6.38 -8.89 -6.90
CA LEU A 10 -6.09 -7.88 -5.87
C LEU A 10 -5.14 -8.43 -4.79
N GLY A 11 -5.34 -9.65 -4.32
CA GLY A 11 -4.44 -10.31 -3.38
C GLY A 11 -3.03 -10.53 -3.95
N ALA A 12 -2.93 -10.90 -5.24
CA ALA A 12 -1.65 -11.05 -5.93
C ALA A 12 -0.93 -9.70 -6.11
N LEU A 13 -1.66 -8.64 -6.50
CA LEU A 13 -1.12 -7.29 -6.62
C LEU A 13 -0.63 -6.74 -5.28
N VAL A 14 -1.39 -6.94 -4.20
CA VAL A 14 -0.98 -6.52 -2.85
C VAL A 14 0.25 -7.29 -2.38
N SER A 15 0.30 -8.60 -2.66
CA SER A 15 1.49 -9.43 -2.35
C SER A 15 2.72 -9.02 -3.17
N LEU A 16 2.53 -8.62 -4.43
CA LEU A 16 3.61 -8.11 -5.27
C LEU A 16 4.10 -6.74 -4.76
N ALA A 17 3.19 -5.84 -4.39
CA ALA A 17 3.53 -4.55 -3.80
C ALA A 17 4.30 -4.72 -2.48
N ALA A 18 3.89 -5.69 -1.65
CA ALA A 18 4.60 -6.07 -0.43
C ALA A 18 6.04 -6.48 -0.72
N LEU A 19 6.26 -7.36 -1.70
CA LEU A 19 7.59 -7.81 -2.10
C LEU A 19 8.47 -6.63 -2.56
N ILE A 20 7.93 -5.76 -3.41
CA ILE A 20 8.65 -4.58 -3.90
C ILE A 20 9.05 -3.66 -2.73
N MET A 21 8.12 -3.38 -1.81
CA MET A 21 8.38 -2.55 -0.64
C MET A 21 9.46 -3.15 0.28
N VAL A 22 9.45 -4.47 0.48
CA VAL A 22 10.51 -5.16 1.23
C VAL A 22 11.86 -5.00 0.54
N LEU A 23 11.94 -5.21 -0.78
CA LEU A 23 13.19 -5.07 -1.53
C LEU A 23 13.71 -3.62 -1.51
N ILE A 24 12.83 -2.62 -1.68
CA ILE A 24 13.18 -1.21 -1.54
C ILE A 24 13.68 -0.91 -0.12
N GLY A 25 13.00 -1.44 0.89
CA GLY A 25 13.39 -1.28 2.29
C GLY A 25 14.80 -1.81 2.57
N ILE A 26 15.08 -3.04 2.10
CA ILE A 26 16.39 -3.67 2.20
C ILE A 26 17.46 -2.85 1.47
N ALA A 27 17.20 -2.45 0.22
CA ALA A 27 18.14 -1.66 -0.56
C ALA A 27 18.42 -0.30 0.10
N SER A 28 17.39 0.42 0.53
CA SER A 28 17.50 1.71 1.21
C SER A 28 18.28 1.59 2.53
N PHE A 29 18.12 0.49 3.26
CA PHE A 29 18.85 0.24 4.49
C PHE A 29 20.37 0.07 4.24
N PHE A 30 20.75 -0.79 3.28
CA PHE A 30 22.17 -1.00 2.94
C PHE A 30 22.80 0.25 2.33
N VAL A 31 22.08 0.95 1.45
CA VAL A 31 22.54 2.23 0.89
C VAL A 31 22.70 3.26 2.01
N GLY A 32 21.73 3.38 2.91
CA GLY A 32 21.80 4.30 4.05
C GLY A 32 23.00 4.04 4.96
N LEU A 33 23.32 2.77 5.24
CA LEU A 33 24.52 2.40 5.99
C LEU A 33 25.81 2.82 5.29
N ALA A 34 25.88 2.73 3.96
CA ALA A 34 27.04 3.17 3.20
C ALA A 34 27.23 4.70 3.22
N PHE A 35 26.14 5.45 3.42
CA PHE A 35 26.13 6.92 3.48
C PHE A 35 26.05 7.49 4.90
N LEU A 36 26.32 6.70 5.95
CA LEU A 36 26.39 7.17 7.34
C LEU A 36 27.60 8.09 7.65
N ILE A 37 28.45 8.33 6.65
CA ILE A 37 29.65 9.15 6.75
C ILE A 37 29.25 10.64 6.82
N PRO A 38 29.73 11.41 7.82
CA PRO A 38 29.46 12.84 7.91
C PRO A 38 29.96 13.62 6.69
N GLY A 39 29.14 14.52 6.14
CA GLY A 39 29.51 15.43 5.04
C GLY A 39 28.95 15.06 3.66
N THR A 40 28.14 14.02 3.55
CA THR A 40 27.45 13.64 2.30
C THR A 40 26.16 14.46 2.12
N PRO A 41 25.77 14.79 0.86
CA PRO A 41 24.56 15.58 0.57
C PRO A 41 23.26 14.81 0.84
N ILE A 42 23.35 13.51 1.09
CA ILE A 42 22.23 12.60 1.34
C ILE A 42 22.36 12.11 2.78
N SER A 43 21.35 12.41 3.60
CA SER A 43 21.27 11.92 4.98
C SER A 43 21.17 10.38 5.00
N GLY A 44 22.29 9.68 5.23
CA GLY A 44 22.30 8.22 5.40
C GLY A 44 21.33 7.74 6.48
N THR A 45 21.15 8.53 7.54
CA THR A 45 20.16 8.30 8.60
C THR A 45 18.72 8.29 8.08
N GLU A 46 18.36 9.24 7.20
CA GLU A 46 17.03 9.25 6.58
C GLU A 46 16.80 8.02 5.69
N LEU A 47 17.82 7.56 4.95
CA LEU A 47 17.70 6.35 4.13
C LEU A 47 17.55 5.09 4.98
N VAL A 48 18.25 4.99 6.11
CA VAL A 48 18.09 3.87 7.05
C VAL A 48 16.69 3.87 7.64
N LEU A 49 16.19 5.02 8.11
CA LEU A 49 14.85 5.16 8.68
C LEU A 49 13.76 4.82 7.64
N ASN A 50 13.87 5.35 6.42
CA ASN A 50 12.97 5.02 5.33
C ASN A 50 13.05 3.53 4.96
N GLY A 51 14.25 2.94 4.97
CA GLY A 51 14.46 1.52 4.69
C GLY A 51 13.73 0.62 5.68
N ILE A 52 13.88 0.91 6.98
CA ILE A 52 13.17 0.20 8.06
C ILE A 52 11.66 0.36 7.89
N LEU A 53 11.18 1.59 7.64
CA LEU A 53 9.76 1.87 7.47
C LEU A 53 9.16 1.11 6.28
N TYR A 54 9.78 1.16 5.11
CA TYR A 54 9.30 0.43 3.92
C TYR A 54 9.33 -1.09 4.12
N PHE A 55 10.32 -1.62 4.84
CA PHE A 55 10.37 -3.04 5.18
C PHE A 55 9.15 -3.46 6.00
N PHE A 56 8.83 -2.75 7.09
CA PHE A 56 7.67 -3.07 7.92
C PHE A 56 6.34 -2.90 7.18
N ILE A 57 6.22 -1.86 6.34
CA ILE A 57 5.06 -1.68 5.45
C ILE A 57 4.93 -2.88 4.50
N GLY A 58 6.03 -3.31 3.89
CA GLY A 58 6.05 -4.48 3.02
C GLY A 58 5.61 -5.75 3.74
N VAL A 59 6.10 -6.01 4.95
CA VAL A 59 5.67 -7.17 5.76
C VAL A 59 4.16 -7.11 6.07
N ALA A 60 3.65 -5.95 6.49
CA ALA A 60 2.23 -5.77 6.79
C ALA A 60 1.36 -5.97 5.54
N LEU A 61 1.78 -5.46 4.38
CA LEU A 61 1.12 -5.68 3.10
C LEU A 61 1.15 -7.16 2.69
N GLY A 62 2.25 -7.87 2.95
CA GLY A 62 2.36 -9.31 2.67
C GLY A 62 1.38 -10.14 3.49
N ILE A 63 1.25 -9.81 4.77
CA ILE A 63 0.28 -10.42 5.70
C ILE A 63 -1.16 -10.13 5.23
N ALA A 64 -1.44 -8.89 4.82
CA ALA A 64 -2.75 -8.50 4.30
C ALA A 64 -3.07 -9.16 2.94
N GLY A 65 -2.10 -9.20 2.02
CA GLY A 65 -2.22 -9.84 0.70
C GLY A 65 -2.46 -11.35 0.82
N GLY A 66 -1.69 -12.02 1.68
CA GLY A 66 -1.92 -13.42 2.02
C GLY A 66 -3.29 -13.66 2.65
N GLY A 67 -3.72 -12.77 3.55
CA GLY A 67 -5.05 -12.81 4.14
C GLY A 67 -6.18 -12.65 3.11
N LEU A 68 -6.01 -11.76 2.12
CA LEU A 68 -6.95 -11.58 1.01
C LEU A 68 -7.01 -12.83 0.11
N LEU A 69 -5.86 -13.42 -0.22
CA LEU A 69 -5.78 -14.68 -0.97
C LEU A 69 -6.42 -15.86 -0.22
N MET A 70 -6.42 -15.82 1.11
CA MET A 70 -7.10 -16.79 1.97
C MET A 70 -8.57 -16.43 2.25
N MET A 71 -9.10 -15.36 1.65
CA MET A 71 -10.46 -14.85 1.90
C MET A 71 -10.77 -14.57 3.38
N ARG A 72 -9.75 -14.23 4.18
CA ARG A 72 -9.94 -13.97 5.62
C ARG A 72 -10.69 -12.63 5.81
N PRO A 73 -11.72 -12.59 6.66
CA PRO A 73 -12.55 -11.40 6.84
C PRO A 73 -11.81 -10.22 7.46
N TRP A 74 -10.83 -10.46 8.34
CA TRP A 74 -10.02 -9.41 8.94
C TRP A 74 -9.13 -8.72 7.89
N ALA A 75 -8.63 -9.46 6.90
CA ALA A 75 -7.78 -8.91 5.84
C ALA A 75 -8.55 -7.96 4.92
N TRP A 76 -9.84 -8.22 4.69
CA TRP A 76 -10.73 -7.28 4.01
C TRP A 76 -10.91 -5.97 4.78
N GLY A 77 -11.11 -6.05 6.10
CA GLY A 77 -11.20 -4.85 6.96
C GLY A 77 -9.93 -4.02 6.94
N VAL A 78 -8.77 -4.67 7.07
CA VAL A 78 -7.45 -4.01 6.96
C VAL A 78 -7.25 -3.36 5.60
N ALA A 79 -7.59 -4.06 4.51
CA ALA A 79 -7.49 -3.50 3.15
C ALA A 79 -8.40 -2.28 2.95
N LEU A 80 -9.61 -2.29 3.50
CA LEU A 80 -10.53 -1.15 3.45
C LEU A 80 -9.97 0.07 4.19
N ILE A 81 -9.47 -0.13 5.40
CA ILE A 81 -8.89 0.97 6.20
C ILE A 81 -7.65 1.52 5.50
N ALA A 82 -6.76 0.64 5.03
CA ALA A 82 -5.54 1.05 4.33
C ALA A 82 -5.84 1.86 3.06
N THR A 83 -6.81 1.41 2.26
CA THR A 83 -7.22 2.14 1.05
C THR A 83 -7.90 3.47 1.37
N LEU A 84 -8.72 3.54 2.43
CA LEU A 84 -9.32 4.80 2.90
C LEU A 84 -8.25 5.80 3.36
N VAL A 85 -7.32 5.38 4.21
CA VAL A 85 -6.21 6.23 4.69
C VAL A 85 -5.38 6.74 3.50
N THR A 86 -5.10 5.86 2.53
CA THR A 86 -4.38 6.23 1.31
C THR A 86 -5.14 7.25 0.47
N LEU A 87 -6.46 7.12 0.34
CA LEU A 87 -7.29 8.10 -0.35
C LEU A 87 -7.28 9.47 0.32
N VAL A 88 -7.44 9.50 1.65
CA VAL A 88 -7.40 10.75 2.42
C VAL A 88 -6.04 11.42 2.27
N TYR A 89 -4.96 10.65 2.40
CA TYR A 89 -3.60 11.16 2.26
C TYR A 89 -3.30 11.69 0.85
N LEU A 90 -3.63 10.94 -0.19
CA LEU A 90 -3.43 11.37 -1.59
C LEU A 90 -4.31 12.59 -1.91
N GLY A 91 -5.57 12.57 -1.49
CA GLY A 91 -6.51 13.68 -1.68
C GLY A 91 -6.01 14.95 -1.01
N TYR A 92 -5.52 14.85 0.23
CA TYR A 92 -4.90 15.97 0.94
C TYR A 92 -3.66 16.51 0.20
N ARG A 93 -2.74 15.64 -0.24
CA ARG A 93 -1.56 16.08 -0.99
C ARG A 93 -1.89 16.75 -2.32
N VAL A 94 -2.92 16.27 -3.02
CA VAL A 94 -3.41 16.89 -4.26
C VAL A 94 -4.01 18.27 -3.96
N TYR A 95 -4.84 18.36 -2.92
CA TYR A 95 -5.42 19.63 -2.45
C TYR A 95 -4.34 20.65 -2.06
N GLU A 96 -3.36 20.24 -1.26
CA GLU A 96 -2.25 21.07 -0.80
C GLU A 96 -1.42 21.60 -1.98
N ARG A 97 -1.05 20.74 -2.94
CA ARG A 97 -0.33 21.15 -4.15
C ARG A 97 -1.14 22.12 -5.01
N SER A 98 -2.43 21.84 -5.19
CA SER A 98 -3.33 22.71 -5.95
C SER A 98 -3.42 24.10 -5.32
N ASN A 99 -3.52 24.18 -3.99
CA ASN A 99 -3.55 25.44 -3.27
C ASN A 99 -2.20 26.17 -3.26
N ALA A 100 -1.09 25.44 -3.28
CA ALA A 100 0.25 26.01 -3.38
C ALA A 100 0.60 26.50 -4.81
N GLY A 101 -0.32 26.41 -5.77
CA GLY A 101 -0.08 26.79 -7.17
C GLY A 101 0.86 25.86 -7.93
N SER A 102 1.42 24.86 -7.26
CA SER A 102 2.18 23.76 -7.87
C SER A 102 1.20 22.80 -8.57
N GLY A 103 1.10 22.90 -9.89
CA GLY A 103 0.16 22.11 -10.69
C GLY A 103 0.12 20.63 -10.34
N THR A 104 -1.09 20.05 -10.31
CA THR A 104 -1.29 18.63 -10.02
C THR A 104 -0.73 17.77 -11.15
N THR A 105 0.09 16.77 -10.82
CA THR A 105 0.64 15.86 -11.84
C THR A 105 -0.40 14.82 -12.27
N LEU A 106 -0.40 14.46 -13.57
CA LEU A 106 -1.24 13.40 -14.12
C LEU A 106 -1.08 12.08 -13.35
N THR A 107 0.15 11.76 -12.96
CA THR A 107 0.46 10.59 -12.13
C THR A 107 -0.30 10.60 -10.81
N SER A 108 -0.37 11.75 -10.12
CA SER A 108 -1.09 11.87 -8.84
C SER A 108 -2.59 11.65 -9.03
N LEU A 109 -3.18 12.20 -10.10
CA LEU A 109 -4.59 12.02 -10.43
C LEU A 109 -4.92 10.56 -10.78
N LEU A 110 -4.06 9.91 -11.58
CA LEU A 110 -4.21 8.49 -11.92
C LEU A 110 -4.09 7.60 -10.68
N THR A 111 -3.10 7.84 -9.83
CA THR A 111 -2.96 7.08 -8.58
C THR A 111 -4.20 7.24 -7.70
N LEU A 112 -4.69 8.46 -7.51
CA LEU A 112 -5.89 8.74 -6.73
C LEU A 112 -7.12 8.02 -7.31
N GLY A 113 -7.31 8.07 -8.62
CA GLY A 113 -8.40 7.38 -9.32
C GLY A 113 -8.34 5.86 -9.18
N ILE A 114 -7.16 5.26 -9.34
CA ILE A 114 -6.96 3.82 -9.18
C ILE A 114 -7.30 3.39 -7.74
N VAL A 115 -6.79 4.11 -6.73
CA VAL A 115 -7.08 3.79 -5.32
C VAL A 115 -8.58 3.94 -5.03
N ALA A 116 -9.25 4.93 -5.62
CA ALA A 116 -10.70 5.09 -5.47
C ALA A 116 -11.48 3.91 -6.06
N ILE A 117 -11.10 3.44 -7.24
CA ILE A 117 -11.70 2.25 -7.87
C ILE A 117 -11.49 1.01 -7.00
N ILE A 118 -10.29 0.82 -6.45
CA ILE A 118 -9.97 -0.30 -5.55
C ILE A 118 -10.86 -0.24 -4.30
N PHE A 119 -11.03 0.95 -3.71
CA PHE A 119 -11.87 1.14 -2.54
C PHE A 119 -13.34 0.77 -2.82
N VAL A 120 -13.90 1.26 -3.93
CA VAL A 120 -15.27 0.90 -4.36
C VAL A 120 -15.40 -0.59 -4.63
N TYR A 121 -14.39 -1.21 -5.25
CA TYR A 121 -14.36 -2.64 -5.47
C TYR A 121 -14.38 -3.42 -4.13
N LEU A 122 -13.59 -3.01 -3.14
CA LEU A 122 -13.59 -3.64 -1.81
C LEU A 122 -14.95 -3.52 -1.11
N LEU A 123 -15.63 -2.38 -1.24
CA LEU A 123 -17.00 -2.20 -0.73
C LEU A 123 -17.99 -3.17 -1.42
N SER A 124 -17.89 -3.30 -2.75
CA SER A 124 -18.73 -4.21 -3.53
C SER A 124 -18.47 -5.69 -3.17
N ALA A 125 -17.22 -6.04 -2.88
CA ALA A 125 -16.80 -7.38 -2.47
C ALA A 125 -17.17 -7.75 -1.02
N SER A 126 -17.72 -6.80 -0.23
CA SER A 126 -18.04 -6.98 1.19
C SER A 126 -18.95 -8.19 1.49
N ARG A 127 -19.84 -8.56 0.57
CA ARG A 127 -20.74 -9.71 0.74
C ARG A 127 -19.99 -11.05 0.61
N ALA A 128 -18.95 -11.11 -0.22
CA ALA A 128 -18.16 -12.32 -0.43
C ALA A 128 -17.33 -12.67 0.81
N PHE A 129 -16.65 -11.69 1.40
CA PHE A 129 -15.86 -11.89 2.63
C PHE A 129 -16.72 -12.18 3.86
N ARG A 130 -17.90 -11.53 3.99
CA ARG A 130 -18.84 -11.83 5.09
C ARG A 130 -19.45 -13.23 5.01
N ARG A 131 -19.66 -13.77 3.81
CA ARG A 131 -20.14 -15.15 3.64
C ARG A 131 -19.07 -16.18 4.02
N SER A 132 -17.82 -15.95 3.64
CA SER A 132 -16.70 -16.83 4.00
C SER A 132 -16.46 -16.88 5.52
N ALA A 133 -16.72 -15.79 6.23
CA ALA A 133 -16.59 -15.71 7.69
C ALA A 133 -17.65 -16.50 8.46
N ARG A 134 -18.81 -16.76 7.85
CA ARG A 134 -19.92 -17.52 8.48
C ARG A 134 -19.84 -19.03 8.20
N SER A 135 -19.02 -19.45 7.24
CA SER A 135 -18.82 -20.85 6.87
C SER A 135 -17.57 -21.48 7.50
N MET A 136 -16.77 -20.68 8.21
CA MET A 136 -15.73 -21.13 9.14
C MET A 136 -16.32 -21.16 10.55
#